data_AF-A0AAD6WJ41-F1
#
_entry.id   AF-A0AAD6WJ41-F1
#
_cell.length_a   1.000
_cell.length_b   1.000
_cell.length_c   1.000
_cell.angle_alpha   90.00
_cell.angle_beta   90.00
_cell.angle_gamma   90.00
#
_symmetry.space_group_name_H-M   'P 1'
#
loop_
_entity.id
_entity.type
_entity.pdbx_description
1 polymer ?
#
loop_
_entity_poly.entity_id
_entity_poly.type
_entity_poly.pdbx_seq_one_letter_code
_entity_poly.pdbx_strand_id
1 'polypeptide(L)'
;MLSKRVLRVSPATDDRAVHILDSISKFSARDEAVLEMLRVGAVSKLCMLIQADCAPYLKKKARGILRLHSNTWKNSPCIAVYLLTRYP
;
A
#
# COMPACT_ATOMS: atom_id res chain seq x y z
N MET A 1 2.85 -14.42 3.25
CA MET A 1 1.81 -13.38 3.26
C MET A 1 2.10 -12.37 2.15
N LEU A 2 1.05 -11.88 1.47
CA LEU A 2 1.14 -11.11 0.22
C LEU A 2 2.05 -9.87 0.29
N SER A 3 2.00 -9.10 1.39
CA SER A 3 2.82 -7.90 1.59
C SER A 3 4.33 -8.17 1.47
N LYS A 4 4.80 -9.32 1.96
CA LYS A 4 6.22 -9.70 1.89
C LYS A 4 6.71 -9.96 0.46
N ARG A 5 5.81 -10.24 -0.48
CA ARG A 5 6.15 -10.53 -1.89
C ARG A 5 6.23 -9.29 -2.77
N VAL A 6 5.59 -8.19 -2.35
CA VAL A 6 5.61 -6.90 -3.06
C VAL A 6 7.05 -6.37 -3.17
N LEU A 7 7.47 -6.06 -4.40
CA LEU A 7 8.79 -5.63 -4.84
C LEU A 7 9.92 -6.66 -4.67
N ARG A 8 9.59 -7.94 -4.49
CA ARG A 8 10.60 -8.99 -4.21
C ARG A 8 10.63 -10.16 -5.17
N VAL A 9 9.59 -10.32 -6.00
CA VAL A 9 9.43 -11.54 -6.81
C VAL A 9 9.45 -11.20 -8.31
N SER A 10 8.42 -10.51 -8.79
CA SER A 10 8.31 -10.13 -10.20
C SER A 10 7.29 -9.01 -10.39
N PRO A 11 7.35 -8.23 -11.49
CA PRO A 11 6.35 -7.21 -11.81
C PRO A 11 4.92 -7.77 -11.82
N ALA A 12 4.72 -8.95 -12.41
CA ALA A 12 3.42 -9.62 -12.42
C ALA A 12 2.91 -9.97 -11.01
N THR A 13 3.82 -10.27 -10.07
CA THR A 13 3.46 -10.48 -8.66
C THR A 13 3.01 -9.18 -8.01
N ASP A 14 3.69 -8.08 -8.31
CA ASP A 14 3.35 -6.76 -7.79
C ASP A 14 1.99 -6.28 -8.30
N ASP A 15 1.71 -6.48 -9.59
CA ASP A 15 0.39 -6.24 -10.19
C ASP A 15 -0.72 -6.96 -9.46
N ARG A 16 -0.54 -8.28 -9.28
CA ARG A 16 -1.57 -9.10 -8.63
C ARG A 16 -1.72 -8.73 -7.16
N ALA A 17 -0.61 -8.48 -6.46
CA ALA A 17 -0.65 -8.08 -5.07
C ALA A 17 -1.37 -6.74 -4.88
N VAL A 18 -1.03 -5.71 -5.66
CA VAL A 18 -1.70 -4.40 -5.60
C VAL A 18 -3.17 -4.50 -6.01
N HIS A 19 -3.51 -5.38 -6.96
CA HIS A 19 -4.91 -5.65 -7.29
C HIS A 19 -5.68 -6.26 -6.12
N ILE A 20 -5.13 -7.25 -5.43
CA ILE A 20 -5.77 -7.85 -4.25
C ILE A 20 -5.93 -6.82 -3.13
N LEU A 21 -4.90 -6.02 -2.85
CA LEU A 21 -4.96 -4.97 -1.82
C LEU A 21 -6.01 -3.91 -2.15
N ASP A 22 -6.16 -3.54 -3.42
CA ASP A 22 -7.21 -2.61 -3.87
C ASP A 22 -8.62 -3.18 -3.65
N SER A 23 -8.84 -4.46 -3.98
CA SER A 23 -10.12 -5.11 -3.73
C SER A 23 -10.45 -5.20 -2.24
N ILE A 24 -9.48 -5.57 -1.39
CA ILE A 24 -9.67 -5.57 0.06
C ILE A 24 -10.03 -4.16 0.54
N SER A 25 -9.30 -3.15 0.05
CA SER A 25 -9.49 -1.76 0.46
C SER A 25 -10.85 -1.20 0.06
N LYS A 26 -11.46 -1.67 -1.03
CA LYS A 26 -12.75 -1.19 -1.53
C LYS A 26 -13.96 -1.97 -1.01
N PHE A 27 -13.79 -3.27 -0.81
CA PHE A 27 -14.92 -4.18 -0.62
C PHE A 27 -14.94 -4.91 0.72
N SER A 28 -13.94 -4.69 1.59
CA SER A 28 -14.03 -5.23 2.95
C SER A 28 -15.06 -4.46 3.76
N ALA A 29 -16.06 -5.17 4.30
CA ALA A 29 -17.12 -4.59 5.11
C ALA A 29 -16.67 -4.23 6.55
N ARG A 30 -15.43 -4.58 6.94
CA ARG A 30 -14.92 -4.39 8.31
C ARG A 30 -13.70 -3.49 8.33
N ASP A 31 -13.74 -2.44 9.15
CA ASP A 31 -12.61 -1.54 9.42
C ASP A 31 -11.37 -2.29 9.96
N GLU A 32 -11.57 -3.44 10.59
CA GLU A 32 -10.49 -4.32 11.05
C GLU A 32 -9.57 -4.77 9.93
N ALA A 33 -10.08 -5.00 8.71
CA ALA A 33 -9.23 -5.39 7.59
C ALA A 33 -8.25 -4.27 7.19
N VAL A 34 -8.72 -3.01 7.27
CA VAL A 34 -7.91 -1.82 6.99
C VAL A 34 -6.83 -1.62 8.07
N LEU A 35 -7.13 -1.91 9.33
CA LEU A 35 -6.15 -1.91 10.42
C LEU A 35 -5.16 -3.09 10.31
N GLU A 36 -5.63 -4.26 9.88
CA GLU A 36 -4.77 -5.43 9.69
C GLU A 36 -3.77 -5.21 8.55
N MET A 37 -4.17 -4.50 7.49
CA MET A 37 -3.24 -4.07 6.42
C MET A 37 -2.06 -3.26 6.96
N LEU A 38 -2.27 -2.49 8.03
CA LEU A 38 -1.21 -1.78 8.76
C LEU A 38 -0.29 -2.78 9.48
N ARG A 39 -0.88 -3.69 10.27
CA ARG A 39 -0.16 -4.68 11.09
C ARG A 39 0.70 -5.63 10.26
N VAL A 40 0.21 -6.09 9.11
CA VAL A 40 0.96 -6.99 8.22
C VAL A 40 1.93 -6.26 7.28
N GLY A 41 2.07 -4.94 7.45
CA GLY A 41 3.02 -4.11 6.69
C GLY A 41 2.62 -3.85 5.23
N ALA A 42 1.36 -4.04 4.86
CA ALA A 42 0.89 -3.75 3.50
C ALA A 42 0.97 -2.26 3.18
N VAL A 43 0.63 -1.39 4.15
CA VAL A 43 0.70 0.08 3.97
C VAL A 43 2.14 0.54 3.68
N SER A 44 3.11 0.05 4.46
CA SER A 44 4.53 0.34 4.22
C SER A 44 4.99 -0.09 2.82
N LYS A 45 4.49 -1.24 2.34
CA LYS A 45 4.79 -1.74 0.99
C LYS A 45 4.17 -0.90 -0.12
N LEU A 46 2.97 -0.37 0.08
CA LEU A 46 2.35 0.58 -0.85
C LEU A 46 3.14 1.88 -0.94
N CYS A 47 3.62 2.40 0.21
CA CYS A 47 4.50 3.57 0.26
C CYS A 47 5.80 3.34 -0.51
N MET A 48 6.49 2.22 -0.25
CA MET A 48 7.71 1.83 -0.96
C MET A 48 7.47 1.65 -2.47
N LEU A 49 6.34 1.05 -2.86
CA LEU A 49 6.00 0.83 -4.27
C LEU A 49 5.82 2.14 -5.04
N ILE A 50 5.36 3.21 -4.39
CA ILE A 50 5.27 4.54 -5.04
C ILE A 50 6.66 5.12 -5.33
N GLN A 51 7.65 4.80 -4.49
CA GLN A 51 9.03 5.28 -4.60
C GLN A 51 9.91 4.39 -5.50
N ALA A 52 9.56 3.11 -5.63
CA ALA A 52 10.30 2.15 -6.45
C ALA A 52 10.27 2.50 -7.94
N ASP A 53 11.24 1.98 -8.71
CA ASP A 53 11.17 2.02 -10.17
C ASP A 53 10.23 0.91 -10.67
N CYS A 54 8.96 1.27 -10.89
CA CYS A 54 7.91 0.36 -11.34
C CYS A 54 6.90 1.08 -12.22
N ALA A 55 6.01 0.30 -12.86
CA ALA A 55 5.05 0.82 -13.82
C ALA A 55 4.20 1.97 -13.25
N PRO A 56 4.00 3.09 -14.00
CA PRO A 56 3.30 4.27 -13.49
C PRO A 56 1.86 4.01 -13.03
N TYR A 57 1.15 3.09 -13.70
CA TYR A 57 -0.23 2.74 -13.34
C TYR A 57 -0.30 2.07 -11.96
N LEU A 58 0.73 1.28 -11.60
CA LEU A 58 0.81 0.60 -10.32
C LEU A 58 0.99 1.61 -9.18
N LYS A 59 1.85 2.61 -9.39
CA LYS A 59 2.01 3.75 -8.47
C LYS A 59 0.70 4.55 -8.32
N LYS A 60 -0.04 4.76 -9.42
CA LYS A 60 -1.35 5.44 -9.39
C LYS A 60 -2.35 4.65 -8.55
N LYS A 61 -2.40 3.33 -8.71
CA LYS A 61 -3.29 2.44 -7.95
C LYS A 61 -2.93 2.42 -6.46
N ALA A 62 -1.64 2.30 -6.12
CA ALA A 62 -1.17 2.37 -4.73
C ALA A 62 -1.54 3.70 -4.05
N ARG A 63 -1.39 4.84 -4.75
CA ARG A 63 -1.85 6.15 -4.25
C ARG A 63 -3.36 6.19 -4.00
N GLY A 64 -4.15 5.55 -4.87
CA GLY A 64 -5.60 5.43 -4.70
C GLY A 64 -5.95 4.72 -3.40
N ILE A 65 -5.28 3.60 -3.11
CA ILE A 65 -5.47 2.83 -1.86
C ILE A 65 -5.10 3.68 -0.64
N LEU A 66 -3.93 4.34 -0.65
CA LEU A 66 -3.49 5.19 0.47
C LEU A 66 -4.44 6.37 0.74
N ARG A 67 -5.02 6.96 -0.32
CA ARG A 67 -6.00 8.05 -0.18
C ARG A 67 -7.31 7.58 0.43
N LEU A 68 -7.79 6.41 0.00
CA LEU A 68 -9.07 5.84 0.45
C LEU A 68 -9.13 5.71 1.97
N HIS A 69 -8.01 5.32 2.60
CA HIS A 69 -7.92 5.07 4.05
C HIS A 69 -7.02 6.06 4.78
N SER A 70 -6.84 7.26 4.23
CA SER A 70 -5.92 8.28 4.74
C SER A 70 -6.22 8.70 6.18
N ASN A 71 -7.50 8.83 6.56
CA ASN A 71 -7.90 9.18 7.92
C ASN A 71 -7.49 8.14 8.96
N THR A 72 -7.51 6.87 8.58
CA THR A 72 -7.12 5.74 9.43
C THR A 72 -5.60 5.61 9.55
N TRP A 73 -4.87 5.88 8.47
CA TRP A 73 -3.43 5.62 8.41
C TRP A 73 -2.54 6.84 8.69
N LYS A 74 -3.07 8.08 8.65
CA LYS A 74 -2.28 9.32 8.76
C LYS A 74 -1.34 9.40 9.97
N ASN A 75 -1.71 8.80 11.10
CA ASN A 75 -0.92 8.81 12.33
C ASN A 75 0.03 7.60 12.45
N SER A 76 0.11 6.77 11.41
CA SER A 76 0.97 5.58 11.43
C SER A 76 2.42 5.96 11.08
N PRO A 77 3.42 5.41 11.78
CA PRO A 77 4.83 5.73 11.53
C PRO A 77 5.25 5.52 10.08
N CYS A 78 4.72 4.51 9.39
CA CYS A 78 5.04 4.24 7.99
C CYS A 78 4.57 5.33 7.02
N ILE A 79 3.45 6.00 7.32
CA ILE A 79 2.96 7.14 6.54
C ILE A 79 3.82 8.38 6.82
N ALA A 80 4.19 8.63 8.08
CA ALA A 80 5.08 9.73 8.43
C ALA A 80 6.44 9.60 7.71
N VAL A 81 7.06 8.41 7.76
CA VAL A 81 8.31 8.12 7.06
C VAL A 81 8.17 8.28 5.54
N TYR A 82 7.05 7.81 4.97
CA TYR A 82 6.76 8.00 3.54
C TYR A 82 6.66 9.47 3.13
N LEU A 83 6.01 10.31 3.94
CA LEU A 83 5.85 11.73 3.65
C LEU A 83 7.20 12.46 3.76
N LEU A 84 7.98 12.19 4.81
CA LEU A 84 9.32 12.75 5.00
C LEU A 84 10.27 12.41 3.84
N THR A 85 10.22 11.18 3.35
CA THR A 85 11.08 10.76 2.21
C THR A 85 10.65 11.36 0.87
N ARG A 86 9.43 11.88 0.76
CA ARG A 86 8.91 12.51 -0.47
C ARG A 86 8.98 14.04 -0.45
N TYR A 87 8.93 14.63 0.74
CA TYR A 87 8.98 16.07 1.00
C TYR A 87 9.97 16.33 2.14
N PRO A 88 11.29 16.30 1.86
CA PRO A 88 12.32 16.50 2.88
C PRO A 88 12.28 17.92 3.48
#